data_AF-A0A259KS63-F1
#
_entry.id   AF-A0A259KS63-F1
#
_cell.length_a   1.000
_cell.length_b   1.000
_cell.length_c   1.000
_cell.angle_alpha   90.00
_cell.angle_beta   90.00
_cell.angle_gamma   90.00
#
_symmetry.space_group_name_H-M   'P 1'
#
loop_
_entity.id
_entity.type
_entity.pdbx_description
1 polymer ?
#
loop_
_entity_poly.entity_id
_entity_poly.type
_entity_poly.pdbx_seq_one_letter_code
_entity_poly.pdbx_strand_id
1 'polypeptide(L)' 'MTAEEGIVADGALVLFSGGQDSTTCLAWALERFARVETLGFDYGQRHRVELDARQKLRPAL' A
#
# COMPACT_ATOMS: atom_id res chain seq x y z
N MET A 1 -16.16 -25.78 14.70
CA MET A 1 -15.54 -24.96 13.64
C MET A 1 -15.00 -23.73 14.34
N THR A 2 -13.79 -23.83 14.88
CA THR A 2 -13.12 -22.73 15.57
C THR A 2 -12.70 -21.71 14.53
N ALA A 3 -13.23 -20.49 14.62
CA ALA A 3 -12.73 -19.38 13.83
C ALA A 3 -11.22 -19.25 14.09
N GLU A 4 -10.43 -19.21 13.03
CA GLU A 4 -9.04 -18.80 13.15
C GLU A 4 -9.05 -17.38 13.75
N GLU A 5 -8.45 -17.20 14.92
CA GLU A 5 -8.14 -15.87 15.47
C GLU A 5 -7.08 -15.23 14.57
N GLY A 6 -7.52 -14.78 13.39
CA GLY A 6 -6.73 -13.96 12.50
C GLY A 6 -6.32 -12.70 13.25
N ILE A 7 -5.04 -12.33 13.13
CA ILE A 7 -4.50 -11.10 13.69
C ILE A 7 -5.45 -9.96 13.29
N VAL A 8 -6.17 -9.40 14.26
CA VAL A 8 -6.91 -8.15 14.05
C VAL A 8 -5.84 -7.05 14.09
N ALA A 9 -5.14 -6.89 12.97
CA ALA A 9 -4.09 -5.90 12.87
C ALA A 9 -4.77 -4.52 12.78
N ASP A 10 -4.53 -3.66 13.76
CA ASP A 10 -5.00 -2.26 13.77
C ASP A 10 -4.36 -1.40 12.66
N GLY A 11 -3.38 -1.96 11.93
CA GLY A 11 -2.71 -1.27 10.85
C GLY A 11 -2.23 -2.17 9.73
N ALA A 12 -1.99 -1.55 8.58
CA ALA A 12 -1.47 -2.19 7.38
C ALA A 12 -0.17 -1.53 6.92
N LEU A 13 0.76 -2.35 6.41
CA LEU A 13 1.92 -1.90 5.65
C LEU A 13 1.70 -2.28 4.18
N VAL A 14 1.62 -1.29 3.30
CA VAL A 14 1.39 -1.49 1.86
C VAL A 14 2.70 -1.31 1.10
N LEU A 15 3.08 -2.32 0.33
CA LEU A 15 4.15 -2.19 -0.65
C LEU A 15 3.64 -1.29 -1.79
N PHE A 16 4.13 -0.06 -1.84
CA PHE A 16 3.58 0.99 -2.67
C PHE A 16 4.59 1.42 -3.75
N SER A 17 4.41 0.92 -4.97
CA SER A 17 5.22 1.32 -6.14
C SER A 17 4.73 2.62 -6.75
N GLY A 18 3.42 2.93 -6.66
CA GLY A 18 2.74 3.99 -7.40
C GLY A 18 2.07 3.50 -8.68
N GLY A 19 2.21 2.21 -9.03
CA GLY A 19 1.44 1.56 -10.10
C GLY A 19 -0.01 1.27 -9.70
N GLN A 20 -0.85 0.89 -10.66
CA GLN A 20 -2.29 0.69 -10.47
C GLN A 20 -2.63 -0.31 -9.36
N ASP A 21 -1.96 -1.47 -9.34
CA ASP A 21 -2.26 -2.54 -8.39
C ASP A 21 -1.93 -2.11 -6.96
N SER A 22 -0.72 -1.57 -6.74
CA SER A 22 -0.31 -1.08 -5.42
C SER A 22 -1.16 0.11 -4.94
N THR A 23 -1.65 0.94 -5.85
CA THR A 23 -2.57 2.04 -5.55
C THR A 23 -3.94 1.53 -5.14
N THR A 24 -4.44 0.49 -5.81
CA THR A 24 -5.72 -0.16 -5.47
C THR A 24 -5.64 -0.79 -4.08
N CYS A 25 -4.55 -1.50 -3.78
CA CYS A 25 -4.29 -2.05 -2.45
C CYS A 25 -4.21 -0.96 -1.37
N LEU A 26 -3.57 0.18 -1.67
CA LEU A 26 -3.48 1.31 -0.74
C LEU A 26 -4.87 1.90 -0.44
N ALA A 27 -5.67 2.18 -1.48
CA ALA A 27 -7.03 2.68 -1.31
C ALA A 27 -7.89 1.71 -0.48
N TRP A 28 -7.81 0.41 -0.78
CA TRP A 28 -8.52 -0.63 -0.04
C TRP A 28 -8.11 -0.69 1.44
N ALA A 29 -6.82 -0.51 1.74
CA ALA A 29 -6.30 -0.52 3.11
C ALA A 29 -6.73 0.73 3.90
N LEU A 30 -6.71 1.91 3.28
CA LEU A 30 -7.13 3.16 3.93
C LEU A 30 -8.60 3.13 4.39
N GLU A 31 -9.46 2.37 3.72
CA GLU A 31 -10.86 2.18 4.12
C GLU A 31 -11.04 1.20 5.30
N ARG A 32 -10.03 0.41 5.65
CA ARG A 32 -10.17 -0.78 6.53
C ARG A 32 -9.30 -0.76 7.77
N PHE A 33 -8.20 -0.02 7.75
CA PHE A 33 -7.22 0.00 8.83
C PHE A 33 -7.11 1.40 9.42
N ALA A 34 -7.00 1.49 10.75
CA ALA A 34 -6.85 2.76 11.45
C ALA A 34 -5.50 3.43 11.16
N ARG A 35 -4.48 2.63 10.81
CA ARG A 35 -3.14 3.11 10.47
C ARG A 35 -2.62 2.41 9.23
N VAL A 36 -2.23 3.18 8.21
CA VAL A 36 -1.61 2.64 6.99
C VAL A 36 -0.25 3.28 6.78
N GLU A 37 0.76 2.44 6.64
CA GLU A 37 2.11 2.84 6.24
C GLU A 37 2.41 2.34 4.82
N THR A 38 3.28 3.05 4.10
CA THR A 38 3.72 2.65 2.76
C THR A 38 5.21 2.38 2.74
N LEU A 39 5.62 1.27 2.12
CA LEU A 39 7.02 0.95 1.84
C LEU A 39 7.23 0.84 0.33
N GLY A 40 8.17 1.60 -0.21
CA GLY A 40 8.54 1.54 -1.63
C GLY A 40 10.03 1.27 -1.79
N PHE A 41 10.40 0.39 -2.71
CA PHE A 41 11.79 0.07 -3.01
C PHE A 41 12.24 0.72 -4.33
N ASP A 42 13.42 1.34 -4.32
CA ASP A 42 14.14 1.76 -5.52
C ASP A 42 15.40 0.92 -5.66
N TYR A 43 15.32 -0.12 -6.49
CA TYR A 43 16.41 -1.07 -6.77
C TYR A 43 16.88 -0.95 -8.22
N GLY A 44 16.60 0.18 -8.89
CA GLY A 44 16.96 0.40 -10.29
C GLY A 44 16.05 -0.30 -11.30
N GLN A 45 14.79 -0.55 -10.95
CA GLN A 45 13.81 -1.19 -11.82
C GLN A 45 13.51 -0.39 -13.11
N ARG A 46 13.15 -1.10 -14.19
CA ARG A 46 12.76 -0.52 -15.49
C ARG A 46 11.57 0.44 -15.38
N HIS A 47 10.60 0.16 -14.50
CA HIS A 47 9.38 0.95 -14.33
C HIS A 47 9.56 2.08 -13.29
N ARG A 48 10.61 2.88 -13.43
CA ARG A 48 10.87 4.00 -12.48
C ARG A 48 9.74 5.04 -12.48
N VAL A 49 9.01 5.18 -13.59
CA VAL A 49 7.84 6.09 -13.70
C VAL A 49 6.77 5.83 -12.63
N GLU A 50 6.64 4.60 -12.14
CA GLU A 50 5.73 4.30 -11.03
C GLU A 50 6.20 4.97 -9.72
N LEU A 51 7.51 4.93 -9.45
CA LEU A 51 8.08 5.58 -8.27
C LEU A 51 7.90 7.10 -8.31
N ASP A 52 7.86 7.70 -9.48
CA ASP A 52 7.55 9.13 -9.62
C ASP A 52 6.05 9.39 -9.39
N ALA A 53 5.18 8.50 -9.88
CA ALA A 53 3.74 8.58 -9.67
C ALA A 53 3.36 8.52 -8.17
N ARG A 54 4.11 7.74 -7.36
CA ARG A 54 3.87 7.64 -5.90
C ARG A 54 3.86 9.00 -5.20
N GLN A 55 4.67 9.96 -5.65
CA GLN A 55 4.76 11.30 -5.05
C GLN A 55 3.48 12.11 -5.26
N LYS A 56 2.78 11.85 -6.37
CA LYS A 56 1.52 12.51 -6.72
C LYS A 56 0.33 11.81 -6.08
N LEU A 57 0.36 10.48 -5.99
CA LEU A 57 -0.75 9.67 -5.49
C LEU A 57 -0.84 9.68 -3.96
N ARG A 58 0.29 9.62 -3.24
CA ARG A 58 0.31 9.60 -1.77
C ARG A 58 -0.46 10.76 -1.10
N PRO A 59 -0.37 12.03 -1.53
CA PRO A 59 -1.18 13.10 -0.94
C PRO A 59 -2.63 13.15 -1.45
N ALA A 60 -2.98 12.38 -2.48
CA ALA A 60 -4.31 12.39 -3.10
C ALA A 60 -5.22 11.24 -2.61
N LEU A 61 -4.68 10.33 -1.80
CA LEU A 61 -5.34 9.20 -1.15
C LEU A 61 -5.32 9.43 0.36
#